data_AF-A0A368BS14-F1
#
_entry.id   AF-A0A368BS14-F1
#
_cell.length_a   1.000
_cell.length_b   1.000
_cell.length_c   1.000
_cell.angle_alpha   90.00
_cell.angle_beta   90.00
_cell.angle_gamma   90.00
#
_symmetry.space_group_name_H-M   'P 1'
#
loop_
_entity.id
_entity.type
_entity.pdbx_description
1 polymer ?
#
loop_
_entity_poly.entity_id
_entity_poly.type
_entity_poly.pdbx_seq_one_letter_code
_entity_poly.pdbx_strand_id
1 'polypeptide(L)' 'MQIPKDLIEEALRSLSSVANESDFFKVRSQFLGKKSFIQLSFKELKNLDPEKKVLAAKELNLLRNQLNNIFRDFQEN' A
#
# COMPACT_ATOMS: atom_id res chain seq x y z
N MET A 1 5.20 -14.86 -3.93
CA MET A 1 4.79 -13.66 -3.17
C MET A 1 3.28 -13.68 -3.04
N GLN A 2 2.74 -13.51 -1.84
CA GLN A 2 1.28 -13.45 -1.62
C GLN A 2 0.91 -12.02 -1.23
N ILE A 3 -0.01 -11.41 -1.98
CA ILE A 3 -0.54 -10.07 -1.70
C ILE A 3 -1.72 -10.23 -0.73
N PRO A 4 -1.71 -9.54 0.43
CA PRO A 4 -2.86 -9.51 1.34
C PRO A 4 -4.08 -8.92 0.64
N LYS A 5 -5.21 -9.63 0.69
CA LYS A 5 -6.45 -9.20 0.03
C LYS A 5 -7.16 -8.09 0.80
N ASP A 6 -6.88 -7.99 2.09
CA ASP A 6 -7.45 -7.10 3.08
C ASP A 6 -6.67 -5.81 3.28
N LEU A 7 -5.53 -5.61 2.61
CA LEU A 7 -4.67 -4.43 2.80
C LEU A 7 -5.40 -3.09 2.61
N ILE A 8 -6.36 -3.04 1.68
CA ILE A 8 -7.20 -1.86 1.46
C ILE A 8 -8.17 -1.64 2.63
N GLU A 9 -8.81 -2.69 3.12
CA GLU A 9 -9.73 -2.61 4.25
C GLU A 9 -9.01 -2.22 5.54
N GLU A 10 -7.79 -2.73 5.74
CA GLU A 10 -6.93 -2.34 6.86
C GLU A 10 -6.54 -0.86 6.80
N ALA A 11 -6.21 -0.34 5.61
CA ALA A 11 -5.90 1.07 5.43
C ALA A 11 -7.10 1.96 5.76
N LEU A 12 -8.29 1.62 5.26
CA LEU A 12 -9.54 2.35 5.55
C LEU A 12 -9.88 2.31 7.05
N ARG A 13 -9.77 1.14 7.69
CA ARG A 13 -9.96 0.99 9.14
C ARG A 13 -8.97 1.84 9.93
N SER A 14 -7.70 1.84 9.54
CA SER A 14 -6.67 2.64 10.21
C SER A 14 -6.92 4.14 10.07
N LEU A 15 -7.37 4.60 8.90
CA LEU A 15 -7.74 5.99 8.64
C LEU A 15 -8.92 6.45 9.49
N SER A 16 -9.90 5.58 9.77
CA SER A 16 -11.04 5.95 10.63
C SER A 16 -10.65 6.32 12.06
N SER A 17 -9.45 5.93 12.51
CA SER A 17 -8.92 6.22 13.85
C SER A 17 -7.96 7.43 13.88
N VAL A 18 -7.73 8.08 12.74
CA VAL A 18 -6.81 9.22 12.65
C VAL A 18 -7.44 10.47 13.28
N ALA A 19 -6.81 11.00 14.32
CA ALA A 19 -7.30 12.18 15.04
C ALA A 19 -6.56 13.49 14.67
N ASN A 20 -5.37 13.39 14.08
CA ASN A 20 -4.52 14.52 13.76
C ASN A 20 -3.56 14.18 12.60
N GLU A 21 -2.89 15.22 12.10
CA GLU A 21 -1.95 15.12 10.98
C GLU A 21 -0.76 14.18 11.26
N SER A 22 -0.26 14.14 12.50
CA SER A 22 0.84 13.23 12.86
C SER A 22 0.41 11.76 12.71
N ASP A 23 -0.79 11.44 13.17
CA ASP A 23 -1.35 10.09 13.07
C ASP A 23 -1.65 9.72 11.62
N PHE A 24 -2.13 10.67 10.81
CA PHE A 24 -2.26 10.48 9.37
C PHE A 24 -0.94 10.03 8.73
N PHE A 25 0.16 10.77 8.97
CA PHE A 25 1.46 10.42 8.37
C PHE A 25 2.03 9.12 8.92
N LYS A 26 1.79 8.79 10.20
CA LYS A 26 2.14 7.48 10.76
C LYS A 26 1.40 6.36 10.03
N VAL A 27 0.08 6.43 9.91
CA VAL A 27 -0.74 5.44 9.21
C VAL A 27 -0.29 5.34 7.75
N ARG A 28 -0.19 6.46 7.03
CA ARG A 28 0.31 6.49 5.64
C ARG A 28 1.67 5.80 5.49
N SER A 29 2.59 6.00 6.44
CA SER A 29 3.92 5.38 6.40
C SER A 29 3.89 3.86 6.58
N GLN A 30 2.89 3.31 7.28
CA GLN A 30 2.74 1.86 7.44
C GLN A 30 2.41 1.19 6.09
N PHE A 31 1.55 1.82 5.28
CA PHE A 31 1.08 1.26 4.01
C PHE A 31 1.92 1.66 2.80
N LEU A 32 2.53 2.86 2.80
CA LEU A 32 3.25 3.42 1.65
C LEU A 32 4.72 3.78 1.95
N GLY A 33 5.17 3.63 3.21
CA GLY A 33 6.54 3.94 3.60
C GLY A 33 7.56 2.90 3.16
N LYS A 34 8.85 3.16 3.43
CA LYS A 34 9.97 2.31 2.97
C LYS A 34 9.95 0.87 3.48
N LYS A 35 9.30 0.65 4.63
CA LYS A 35 9.15 -0.66 5.28
C LYS A 35 7.76 -1.28 5.06
N SER A 36 6.90 -0.64 4.27
CA SER A 36 5.56 -1.13 3.99
C SER A 36 5.58 -2.43 3.18
N PHE A 37 4.48 -3.19 3.26
CA PHE A 37 4.27 -4.38 2.44
C PHE A 37 4.48 -4.08 0.95
N ILE A 38 3.94 -2.96 0.45
CA ILE A 38 4.08 -2.55 -0.96
C ILE A 38 5.54 -2.40 -1.34
N GLN A 39 6.31 -1.63 -0.57
CA GLN A 39 7.70 -1.34 -0.91
C GLN A 39 8.59 -2.59 -0.80
N LEU A 40 8.33 -3.47 0.18
CA LEU A 40 9.03 -4.74 0.30
C LEU A 40 8.68 -5.69 -0.85
N SER A 41 7.39 -5.77 -1.21
CA SER A 41 6.92 -6.60 -2.33
C SER A 41 7.54 -6.20 -3.66
N PHE A 42 7.68 -4.89 -3.92
CA PHE A 42 8.39 -4.41 -5.11
C PHE A 42 9.86 -4.85 -5.15
N LYS A 43 10.54 -4.94 -4.00
CA LYS A 43 11.93 -5.42 -3.94
C LYS A 43 12.02 -6.92 -4.23
N GLU A 44 11.04 -7.69 -3.80
CA GLU A 44 10.97 -9.14 -4.02
C GLU A 44 10.64 -9.53 -5.46
N LEU A 45 10.16 -8.61 -6.30
CA LEU A 45 9.92 -8.85 -7.73
C LEU A 45 11.16 -9.30 -8.49
N LYS A 46 12.37 -8.94 -8.02
CA LYS A 46 13.63 -9.38 -8.63
C LYS A 46 13.85 -10.90 -8.51
N ASN A 47 13.18 -11.55 -7.56
CA ASN A 47 13.30 -12.97 -7.27
C ASN A 47 12.27 -13.83 -8.03
N LEU A 48 11.44 -13.22 -8.90
CA LEU A 48 10.40 -13.91 -9.65
C LEU A 48 10.81 -14.14 -11.11
N ASP A 49 10.28 -15.22 -11.70
CA ASP A 49 10.36 -15.48 -13.14
C ASP A 49 9.81 -14.28 -13.94
N PRO A 50 10.35 -13.96 -15.13
CA PRO A 50 9.97 -12.77 -15.89
C PRO A 50 8.46 -12.61 -16.12
N GLU A 51 7.75 -13.69 -16.45
CA GLU A 51 6.30 -13.65 -16.68
C GLU A 51 5.51 -13.38 -15.40
N LYS A 52 5.82 -14.09 -14.31
CA LYS A 52 5.19 -13.89 -13.00
C LYS A 52 5.51 -12.51 -12.42
N LYS A 53 6.71 -11.99 -12.70
CA LYS A 53 7.16 -10.66 -12.31
C LYS A 53 6.27 -9.58 -12.93
N VAL A 54 5.94 -9.68 -14.22
CA VAL A 54 5.08 -8.71 -14.90
C VAL A 54 3.68 -8.70 -14.29
N LEU A 55 3.10 -9.89 -14.03
CA LEU A 55 1.78 -10.01 -13.40
C LEU A 55 1.78 -9.42 -11.99
N ALA A 56 2.73 -9.83 -11.15
CA ALA A 56 2.85 -9.32 -9.78
C ALA A 56 3.12 -7.80 -9.74
N ALA A 57 3.92 -7.27 -10.67
CA ALA A 57 4.17 -5.83 -10.76
C ALA A 57 2.90 -5.04 -11.13
N LYS A 58 2.05 -5.57 -12.02
CA LYS A 58 0.76 -4.95 -12.37
C LYS A 58 -0.17 -4.90 -11.17
N GLU A 59 -0.31 -6.00 -10.45
CA GLU A 59 -1.14 -6.07 -9.24
C GLU A 59 -0.64 -5.12 -8.14
N LEU A 60 0.67 -5.11 -7.87
CA LEU A 60 1.26 -4.19 -6.89
C LEU A 60 1.08 -2.71 -7.28
N ASN A 61 1.18 -2.38 -8.57
CA ASN A 61 0.94 -1.02 -9.04
C ASN A 61 -0.51 -0.59 -8.85
N LEU A 62 -1.47 -1.48 -9.15
CA LEU A 62 -2.88 -1.23 -8.92
C LEU A 62 -3.15 -0.97 -7.43
N LEU A 63 -2.64 -1.84 -6.56
CA LEU A 63 -2.80 -1.74 -5.12
C LEU A 63 -2.16 -0.46 -4.55
N ARG A 64 -0.95 -0.12 -5.00
CA ARG A 64 -0.27 1.13 -4.62
C ARG A 64 -1.08 2.36 -5.05
N ASN A 65 -1.67 2.34 -6.24
CA ASN A 65 -2.47 3.46 -6.74
C ASN A 65 -3.77 3.60 -5.93
N GLN A 66 -4.44 2.49 -5.62
CA GLN A 66 -5.62 2.51 -4.75
C GLN A 66 -5.29 3.09 -3.36
N LEU A 67 -4.20 2.65 -2.73
CA LEU A 67 -3.75 3.21 -1.45
C LEU A 67 -3.46 4.71 -1.57
N ASN A 68 -2.71 5.15 -2.59
CA ASN A 68 -2.44 6.58 -2.79
C ASN A 68 -3.72 7.41 -2.94
N ASN A 69 -4.71 6.91 -3.69
CA ASN A 69 -5.99 7.59 -3.82
C ASN A 69 -6.71 7.67 -2.47
N ILE A 70 -6.83 6.57 -1.73
CA ILE A 70 -7.47 6.57 -0.40
C ILE A 70 -6.82 7.58 0.55
N PHE A 71 -5.49 7.62 0.62
CA PHE A 71 -4.78 8.57 1.49
C PHE A 71 -4.90 10.01 1.00
N ARG A 72 -4.90 10.25 -0.31
CA ARG A 72 -5.11 11.59 -0.87
C ARG A 72 -6.53 12.07 -0.59
N ASP A 73 -7.53 11.25 -0.89
CA ASP A 73 -8.94 11.60 -0.73
C ASP A 73 -9.24 11.86 0.76
N PHE A 74 -8.62 11.13 1.70
CA PHE A 74 -8.73 11.44 3.14
C PHE A 74 -8.10 12.78 3.53
N GLN A 75 -7.01 13.19 2.89
CA GLN A 75 -6.30 14.45 3.20
C GLN A 75 -7.01 15.69 2.59
N GLU A 76 -7.75 15.49 1.50
CA GLU A 76 -8.49 16.54 0.80
C GLU A 76 -9.92 16.77 1.37
N ASN A 77 -10.42 15.84 2.20
CA ASN A 77 -11.67 15.96 2.95
C ASN A 77 -11.44 16.57 4.34
#